data_AF-A0A0E9NH28-F1
#
_entry.id   AF-A0A0E9NH28-F1
#
_cell.length_a   1.000
_cell.length_b   1.000
_cell.length_c   1.000
_cell.angle_alpha   90.00
_cell.angle_beta   90.00
_cell.angle_gamma   90.00
#
_symmetry.space_group_name_H-M   'P 1'
#
loop_
_entity.id
_entity.type
_entity.pdbx_description
1 polymer ?
#
loop_
_entity_poly.entity_id
_entity_poly.type
_entity_poly.pdbx_seq_one_letter_code
_entity_poly.pdbx_strand_id
1 'polypeptide(L)'
;MSNVNAAVESLAARLKRKQIRGSHKVALETALVLRQVVSNARWLDQDQLVDQVKEVGRRLVKAAPRELACGNVVRRILRVIREEYRELRELIGETTPFTPMTPATIAPDNFQFDRLTVSPIVSNMFHPSNGAQPAKSMTTRQEQHFDLKPQIIQGIQEFIDELKTIYENISAQSLDHIHSNEIIMTHASSKTVESFLRHAAKKRKFTVILAEAMPNDLEPTHSMATTLSKAGIDVIVIPESAVFAMMSRVNKVLLGTHSVLANGGLLASSGARMIAAAAQRHAIPVVCCTGLYKLSPMYPHDVESFMELASPEKVLGFEEGELIDKVEVINPYYDYVSPELVQLYITNLGGHPPSYLYRLVGDHYDAVDTVL
;
A
#
# COMPACT_ATOMS: atom_id res chain seq x y z
N MET A 1 21.14 2.42 22.55
CA MET A 1 21.10 3.28 21.35
C MET A 1 22.06 2.84 20.24
N SER A 2 23.32 2.44 20.54
CA SER A 2 24.28 2.00 19.51
C SER A 2 23.80 0.82 18.64
N ASN A 3 23.16 -0.19 19.25
CA ASN A 3 22.66 -1.36 18.52
C ASN A 3 21.46 -1.05 17.60
N VAL A 4 20.54 -0.17 18.02
CA VAL A 4 19.36 0.21 17.21
C VAL A 4 19.77 1.03 15.98
N ASN A 5 20.70 1.98 16.16
CA ASN A 5 21.24 2.72 15.02
C ASN A 5 21.95 1.79 14.02
N ALA A 6 22.64 0.77 14.51
CA ALA A 6 23.25 -0.25 13.65
C ALA A 6 22.20 -1.07 12.88
N ALA A 7 21.07 -1.41 13.51
CA ALA A 7 19.96 -2.11 12.83
C ALA A 7 19.33 -1.25 11.71
N VAL A 8 19.10 0.04 11.98
CA VAL A 8 18.60 1.00 10.98
C VAL A 8 19.59 1.15 9.81
N GLU A 9 20.87 1.32 10.10
CA GLU A 9 21.91 1.44 9.06
C GLU A 9 22.07 0.14 8.25
N SER A 10 22.00 -1.01 8.91
CA SER A 10 22.02 -2.32 8.26
C SER A 10 20.84 -2.47 7.29
N LEU A 11 19.62 -2.14 7.73
CA LEU A 11 18.43 -2.17 6.87
C LEU A 11 18.58 -1.19 5.70
N ALA A 12 18.97 0.06 5.95
CA ALA A 12 19.19 1.06 4.90
C ALA A 12 20.22 0.58 3.87
N ALA A 13 21.32 -0.02 4.31
CA ALA A 13 22.35 -0.55 3.42
C ALA A 13 21.86 -1.76 2.62
N ARG A 14 21.04 -2.64 3.21
CA ARG A 14 20.41 -3.79 2.52
C ARG A 14 19.38 -3.33 1.48
N LEU A 15 18.62 -2.28 1.78
CA LEU A 15 17.67 -1.65 0.84
C LEU A 15 18.40 -1.02 -0.35
N LYS A 16 19.43 -0.19 -0.11
CA LYS A 16 20.25 0.42 -1.17
C LYS A 16 20.86 -0.61 -2.12
N ARG A 17 21.34 -1.73 -1.55
CA ARG A 17 21.98 -2.81 -2.30
C ARG A 17 20.98 -3.81 -2.91
N LYS A 18 19.66 -3.57 -2.79
CA LYS A 18 18.59 -4.47 -3.25
C LYS A 18 18.75 -5.93 -2.79
N GLN A 19 19.29 -6.12 -1.58
CA GLN A 19 19.46 -7.43 -0.95
C GLN A 19 18.14 -7.95 -0.37
N ILE A 20 17.26 -7.03 0.03
CA ILE A 20 15.87 -7.33 0.37
C ILE A 20 15.05 -6.91 -0.85
N ARG A 21 14.36 -7.87 -1.47
CA ARG A 21 13.45 -7.62 -2.59
C ARG A 21 12.04 -8.04 -2.23
N GLY A 22 11.08 -7.30 -2.75
CA GLY A 22 9.66 -7.55 -2.59
C GLY A 22 9.07 -6.79 -1.41
N SER A 23 8.01 -6.06 -1.73
CA SER A 23 7.25 -5.19 -0.82
C SER A 23 6.87 -5.83 0.51
N HIS A 24 6.49 -7.13 0.53
CA HIS A 24 6.15 -7.81 1.78
C HIS A 24 7.34 -7.97 2.74
N LYS A 25 8.50 -8.40 2.22
CA LYS A 25 9.70 -8.58 3.03
C LYS A 25 10.22 -7.23 3.55
N VAL A 26 10.18 -6.21 2.69
CA VAL A 26 10.56 -4.84 3.05
C VAL A 26 9.63 -4.29 4.14
N ALA A 27 8.32 -4.47 4.00
CA ALA A 27 7.35 -4.03 4.99
C ALA A 27 7.60 -4.69 6.35
N LEU A 28 7.80 -6.01 6.39
CA LEU A 28 8.03 -6.76 7.63
C LEU A 28 9.34 -6.34 8.33
N GLU A 29 10.45 -6.28 7.59
CA GLU A 29 11.75 -5.86 8.13
C GLU A 29 11.70 -4.40 8.63
N THR A 30 11.02 -3.51 7.89
CA THR A 30 10.83 -2.11 8.31
C THR A 30 10.03 -2.03 9.61
N ALA A 31 8.92 -2.77 9.72
CA ALA A 31 8.10 -2.78 10.94
C ALA A 31 8.86 -3.33 12.14
N LEU A 32 9.67 -4.39 11.95
CA LEU A 32 10.50 -4.98 13.00
C LEU A 32 11.57 -4.00 13.51
N VAL A 33 12.25 -3.29 12.60
CA VAL A 33 13.24 -2.27 12.97
C VAL A 33 12.57 -1.10 13.70
N LEU A 34 11.43 -0.62 13.21
CA LEU A 34 10.70 0.47 13.87
C LEU A 34 10.17 0.08 15.25
N ARG A 35 9.73 -1.17 15.44
CA ARG A 35 9.38 -1.70 16.78
C ARG A 35 10.58 -1.65 17.72
N GLN A 36 11.78 -2.01 17.25
CA GLN A 36 13.01 -1.91 18.05
C GLN A 36 13.36 -0.46 18.37
N VAL A 37 13.18 0.47 17.42
CA VAL A 37 13.37 1.91 17.63
C VAL A 37 12.46 2.41 18.74
N VAL A 38 11.14 2.17 18.65
CA VAL A 38 10.17 2.60 19.66
C VAL A 38 10.46 1.96 21.02
N SER A 39 10.81 0.68 21.06
CA SER A 39 11.12 0.01 22.34
C SER A 39 12.31 0.65 23.07
N ASN A 40 13.35 1.05 22.34
CA ASN A 40 14.57 1.61 22.90
C ASN A 40 14.58 3.15 22.99
N ALA A 41 13.63 3.82 22.34
CA ALA A 41 13.53 5.26 22.36
C ALA A 41 13.20 5.76 23.78
N ARG A 42 13.71 6.96 24.07
CA ARG A 42 13.38 7.73 25.27
C ARG A 42 12.73 9.02 24.78
N TRP A 43 11.54 9.31 25.29
CA TRP A 43 10.76 10.50 24.95
C TRP A 43 10.00 10.97 26.18
N LEU A 44 9.74 12.27 26.24
CA LEU A 44 8.90 12.90 27.26
C LEU A 44 7.51 13.23 26.73
N ASP A 45 7.39 13.41 25.42
CA ASP A 45 6.16 13.83 24.74
C ASP A 45 5.97 13.08 23.42
N GLN A 46 4.73 13.04 22.94
CA GLN A 46 4.31 12.44 21.69
C GLN A 46 5.14 12.95 20.51
N ASP A 47 5.33 14.27 20.42
CA ASP A 47 6.01 14.91 19.29
C ASP A 47 7.46 14.47 19.19
N GLN A 48 8.14 14.27 20.33
CA GLN A 48 9.52 13.77 20.35
C GLN A 48 9.63 12.35 19.78
N LEU A 49 8.68 11.47 20.11
CA LEU A 49 8.67 10.11 19.56
C LEU A 49 8.35 10.11 18.06
N VAL A 50 7.36 10.92 17.66
CA VAL A 50 6.98 11.11 16.25
C VAL A 50 8.17 11.60 15.44
N ASP A 51 8.91 12.59 15.92
CA ASP A 51 10.09 13.14 15.24
C ASP A 51 11.23 12.11 15.13
N GLN A 52 11.47 11.33 16.19
CA GLN A 52 12.46 10.24 16.16
C GLN A 52 12.11 9.18 15.10
N VAL A 53 10.84 8.77 15.03
CA VAL A 53 10.37 7.80 14.05
C VAL A 53 10.40 8.38 12.64
N LYS A 54 10.02 9.66 12.45
CA LYS A 54 10.12 10.36 11.17
C LYS A 54 11.56 10.43 10.68
N GLU A 55 12.53 10.75 11.55
CA GLU A 55 13.94 10.82 11.17
C GLU A 55 14.48 9.47 10.69
N VAL A 56 14.14 8.39 11.39
CA VAL A 56 14.47 7.03 10.94
C VAL A 56 13.77 6.72 9.61
N GLY A 57 12.49 7.07 9.49
CA GLY A 57 11.70 6.90 8.28
C GLY A 57 12.31 7.59 7.06
N ARG A 58 12.72 8.86 7.19
CA ARG A 58 13.40 9.63 6.14
C ARG A 58 14.66 8.92 5.65
N ARG A 59 15.46 8.40 6.56
CA ARG A 59 16.70 7.67 6.23
C ARG A 59 16.41 6.38 5.46
N LEU A 60 15.38 5.63 5.85
CA LEU A 60 14.97 4.40 5.16
C LEU A 60 14.35 4.67 3.79
N VAL A 61 13.46 5.66 3.68
CA VAL A 61 12.85 6.05 2.40
C VAL A 61 13.91 6.57 1.42
N LYS A 62 14.87 7.37 1.90
CA LYS A 62 16.00 7.83 1.07
C LYS A 62 16.90 6.68 0.61
N ALA A 63 16.93 5.56 1.33
CA ALA A 63 17.71 4.39 0.95
C ALA A 63 17.11 3.63 -0.25
N ALA A 64 15.79 3.63 -0.40
CA ALA A 64 15.08 3.02 -1.52
C ALA A 64 13.78 3.77 -1.83
N PRO A 65 13.84 4.93 -2.52
CA PRO A 65 12.69 5.83 -2.69
C PRO A 65 11.55 5.22 -3.52
N ARG A 66 11.85 4.23 -4.37
CA ARG A 66 10.86 3.55 -5.22
C ARG A 66 10.17 2.37 -4.52
N GLU A 67 10.69 1.92 -3.37
CA GLU A 67 10.08 0.85 -2.58
C GLU A 67 9.10 1.46 -1.57
N LEU A 68 7.91 1.83 -2.05
CA LEU A 68 6.93 2.60 -1.29
C LEU A 68 6.42 1.90 -0.03
N ALA A 69 6.46 0.55 -0.01
CA ALA A 69 6.07 -0.24 1.15
C ALA A 69 6.85 0.16 2.42
N CYS A 70 8.11 0.56 2.30
CA CYS A 70 8.90 1.04 3.43
C CYS A 70 8.31 2.33 4.04
N GLY A 71 8.05 3.33 3.18
CA GLY A 71 7.44 4.59 3.62
C GLY A 71 6.00 4.40 4.13
N ASN A 72 5.23 3.51 3.51
CA ASN A 72 3.88 3.18 3.97
C ASN A 72 3.89 2.60 5.39
N VAL A 73 4.80 1.68 5.69
CA VAL A 73 4.96 1.13 7.05
C VAL A 73 5.34 2.20 8.07
N VAL A 74 6.25 3.11 7.71
CA VAL A 74 6.61 4.25 8.58
C VAL A 74 5.36 5.08 8.91
N ARG A 75 4.59 5.48 7.89
CA ARG A 75 3.37 6.28 8.07
C ARG A 75 2.32 5.56 8.90
N ARG A 76 2.17 4.24 8.71
CA ARG A 76 1.23 3.44 9.49
C ARG A 76 1.62 3.43 10.97
N ILE A 77 2.91 3.25 11.27
CA ILE A 77 3.41 3.26 12.66
C ILE A 77 3.28 4.66 13.28
N LEU A 78 3.53 5.73 12.53
CA LEU A 78 3.29 7.10 12.99
C LEU A 78 1.82 7.31 13.38
N ARG A 79 0.90 6.82 12.55
CA ARG A 79 -0.53 6.87 12.85
C ARG A 79 -0.90 6.06 14.09
N VAL A 80 -0.40 4.82 14.23
CA VAL A 80 -0.59 4.00 15.44
C VAL A 80 -0.15 4.78 16.68
N ILE A 81 1.03 5.42 16.65
CA ILE A 81 1.47 6.28 17.75
C ILE A 81 0.45 7.38 18.03
N ARG A 82 -0.08 8.08 17.02
CA ARG A 82 -1.07 9.15 17.25
C ARG A 82 -2.42 8.66 17.75
N GLU A 83 -2.87 7.49 17.30
CA GLU A 83 -4.14 6.88 17.73
C GLU A 83 -4.08 6.51 19.22
N GLU A 84 -3.02 5.84 19.66
CA GLU A 84 -2.84 5.47 21.09
C GLU A 84 -2.81 6.70 22.01
N TYR A 85 -2.12 7.77 21.59
CA TYR A 85 -2.11 9.03 22.36
C TYR A 85 -3.48 9.73 22.36
N ARG A 86 -4.24 9.65 21.27
CA ARG A 86 -5.59 10.23 21.18
C ARG A 86 -6.55 9.50 22.10
N GLU A 87 -6.55 8.17 22.06
CA GLU A 87 -7.39 7.33 22.92
C GLU A 87 -7.09 7.58 24.40
N LEU A 88 -5.81 7.73 24.77
CA LEU A 88 -5.43 8.09 26.14
C LEU A 88 -5.97 9.47 26.54
N ARG A 89 -5.86 10.49 25.68
CA ARG A 89 -6.39 11.83 25.97
C ARG A 89 -7.90 11.83 26.14
N GLU A 90 -8.61 11.04 25.33
CA GLU A 90 -10.06 10.85 25.45
C GLU A 90 -10.43 10.17 26.78
N LEU A 91 -9.68 9.15 27.20
CA LEU A 91 -9.86 8.46 28.50
C LEU A 91 -9.62 9.38 29.71
N ILE A 92 -8.63 10.27 29.62
CA ILE A 92 -8.31 11.23 30.69
C ILE A 92 -9.32 12.40 30.74
N GLY A 93 -10.24 12.49 29.77
CA GLY A 93 -11.23 13.55 29.70
C GLY A 93 -10.67 14.90 29.25
N GLU A 94 -9.45 14.92 28.67
CA GLU A 94 -8.93 16.07 27.93
C GLU A 94 -9.61 16.14 26.55
N THR A 95 -10.93 16.31 26.55
CA THR A 95 -11.60 16.85 25.38
C THR A 95 -11.15 18.30 25.25
N THR A 96 -10.56 18.66 24.11
CA THR A 96 -10.73 20.05 23.67
C THR A 96 -12.25 20.25 23.57
N PRO A 97 -12.86 21.15 24.34
CA PRO A 97 -14.30 21.28 24.30
C PRO A 97 -14.68 21.77 22.90
N PHE A 98 -15.23 20.88 22.09
CA PHE A 98 -16.11 21.30 21.02
C PHE A 98 -17.33 21.88 21.73
N THR A 99 -17.32 23.19 21.97
CA THR A 99 -18.49 23.87 22.52
C THR A 99 -19.51 23.89 21.40
N PRO A 100 -20.63 23.14 21.46
CA PRO A 100 -21.74 23.46 20.59
C PRO A 100 -22.26 24.79 21.14
N MET A 101 -21.91 25.90 20.50
CA MET A 101 -22.63 27.14 20.76
C MET A 101 -24.08 26.83 20.43
N THR A 102 -24.92 26.84 21.45
CA THR A 102 -26.37 26.83 21.31
C THR A 102 -26.70 27.97 20.35
N PRO A 103 -27.40 27.72 19.22
CA PRO A 103 -27.80 28.81 18.36
C PRO A 103 -28.70 29.71 19.20
N ALA A 104 -28.28 30.96 19.37
CA ALA A 104 -29.12 31.98 19.94
C ALA A 104 -30.44 31.98 19.15
N THR A 105 -31.54 31.86 19.89
CA THR A 105 -32.90 31.81 19.38
C THR A 105 -33.23 33.10 18.64
N ILE A 106 -32.98 33.16 17.34
CA ILE A 106 -33.69 34.03 16.40
C ILE A 106 -33.82 33.26 15.08
N ALA A 107 -34.87 32.46 14.97
CA ALA A 107 -35.43 32.11 13.67
C ALA A 107 -36.37 33.26 13.25
N PRO A 108 -36.37 33.65 11.96
CA PRO A 108 -37.56 33.66 11.18
C PRO A 108 -37.64 32.34 10.39
N ASP A 109 -38.86 31.81 10.34
CA ASP A 109 -39.20 30.53 9.74
C ASP A 109 -38.77 30.38 8.27
N ASN A 110 -38.57 29.10 7.90
CA ASN A 110 -38.40 28.54 6.56
C ASN A 110 -37.01 28.57 5.92
N PHE A 111 -36.08 27.71 6.38
CA PHE A 111 -35.20 26.96 5.46
C PHE A 111 -34.72 25.67 6.14
N GLN A 112 -35.24 24.52 5.68
CA GLN A 112 -34.89 23.19 6.17
C GLN A 112 -33.67 22.69 5.38
N PHE A 113 -32.46 22.97 5.87
CA PHE A 113 -31.24 22.36 5.33
C PHE A 113 -31.07 20.96 5.92
N ASP A 114 -31.24 19.97 5.06
CA ASP A 114 -31.08 18.56 5.40
C ASP A 114 -29.64 18.27 5.86
N ARG A 115 -29.52 17.47 6.91
CA ARG A 115 -28.30 17.25 7.71
C ARG A 115 -27.30 16.35 6.97
N LEU A 116 -26.75 16.82 5.85
CA LEU A 116 -25.58 16.19 5.23
C LEU A 116 -24.39 16.35 6.18
N THR A 117 -23.78 15.24 6.57
CA THR A 117 -22.60 15.17 7.44
C THR A 117 -21.49 16.06 6.89
N VAL A 118 -21.33 17.23 7.49
CA VAL A 118 -20.27 18.18 7.15
C VAL A 118 -18.94 17.52 7.54
N SER A 119 -18.12 17.18 6.54
CA SER A 119 -16.74 16.70 6.76
C SER A 119 -16.01 17.67 7.71
N PRO A 120 -15.15 17.21 8.63
CA PRO A 120 -14.42 18.08 9.56
C PRO A 120 -13.63 19.20 8.86
N ILE A 121 -13.24 18.99 7.59
CA ILE A 121 -12.59 20.02 6.76
C ILE A 121 -13.52 21.22 6.49
N VAL A 122 -14.79 20.96 6.20
CA VAL A 122 -15.78 22.02 5.93
C VAL A 122 -16.21 22.71 7.23
N SER A 123 -16.20 21.99 8.36
CA SER A 123 -16.43 22.57 9.70
C SER A 123 -15.33 23.57 10.09
N ASN A 124 -14.07 23.30 9.70
CA ASN A 124 -12.95 24.20 9.97
C ASN A 124 -13.01 25.51 9.16
N MET A 125 -13.78 25.60 8.07
CA MET A 125 -13.95 26.85 7.31
C MET A 125 -14.82 27.90 8.02
N PHE A 126 -15.63 27.50 9.00
CA PHE A 126 -16.55 28.40 9.71
C PHE A 126 -16.07 28.82 11.11
N HIS A 127 -14.80 28.62 11.43
CA HIS A 127 -14.23 29.14 12.68
C HIS A 127 -13.95 30.64 12.54
N PRO A 128 -14.53 31.51 13.40
CA PRO A 128 -14.10 32.91 13.45
C PRO A 128 -12.64 32.95 13.95
N SER A 129 -11.81 33.71 13.25
CA SER A 129 -10.45 34.04 13.69
C SER A 129 -10.52 34.85 14.98
N ASN A 130 -10.55 34.18 16.13
CA ASN A 130 -10.59 34.82 17.44
C ASN A 130 -9.24 35.48 17.75
N GLY A 131 -9.15 36.78 17.47
CA GLY A 131 -8.16 37.71 18.01
C GLY A 131 -8.37 38.05 19.49
N ALA A 132 -8.71 37.06 20.32
CA ALA A 132 -8.82 37.22 21.77
C ALA A 132 -8.34 35.95 22.47
N GLN A 133 -7.14 36.01 23.06
CA GLN A 133 -6.64 34.96 23.94
C GLN A 133 -7.53 34.90 25.19
N PRO A 134 -8.12 33.75 25.55
CA PRO A 134 -8.69 33.57 26.87
C PRO A 134 -7.55 33.58 27.89
N ALA A 135 -7.73 34.30 28.99
CA ALA A 135 -6.80 34.32 30.11
C ALA A 135 -6.52 32.88 30.59
N LYS A 136 -5.24 32.52 30.69
CA LYS A 136 -4.77 31.24 31.23
C LYS A 136 -5.21 31.13 32.69
N SER A 137 -6.30 30.43 32.98
CA SER A 137 -6.54 29.92 34.33
C SER A 137 -5.49 28.85 34.62
N MET A 138 -4.61 29.12 35.58
CA MET A 138 -3.69 28.12 36.13
C MET A 138 -4.50 27.07 36.91
N THR A 139 -5.03 26.08 36.21
CA THR A 139 -5.30 24.77 36.82
C THR A 139 -3.99 23.98 36.76
N THR A 140 -3.47 23.65 37.94
CA THR A 140 -2.29 22.80 38.13
C THR A 140 -2.55 21.46 37.45
N ARG A 141 -2.04 21.27 36.22
CA ARG A 141 -2.06 20.00 35.50
C ARG A 141 -1.27 18.98 36.32
N GLN A 142 -1.97 18.02 36.93
CA GLN A 142 -1.32 16.78 37.33
C GLN A 142 -1.06 15.99 36.05
N GLU A 143 0.15 16.12 35.50
CA GLU A 143 0.62 15.25 34.42
C GLU A 143 0.70 13.82 34.96
N GLN A 144 -0.38 13.06 34.82
CA GLN A 144 -0.31 11.62 34.95
C GLN A 144 0.55 11.11 33.79
N HIS A 145 1.82 10.82 34.07
CA HIS A 145 2.74 10.26 33.10
C HIS A 145 2.39 8.79 32.84
N PHE A 146 1.43 8.55 31.95
CA PHE A 146 1.12 7.20 31.48
C PHE A 146 2.25 6.69 30.59
N ASP A 147 2.77 5.51 30.91
CA ASP A 147 3.72 4.83 30.03
C ASP A 147 2.96 4.19 28.85
N LEU A 148 2.86 4.92 27.74
CA LEU A 148 2.22 4.47 26.49
C LEU A 148 3.09 3.50 25.70
N LYS A 149 4.35 3.28 26.09
CA LYS A 149 5.28 2.43 25.34
C LYS A 149 4.73 1.01 25.13
N PRO A 150 4.16 0.30 26.12
CA PRO A 150 3.63 -1.04 25.92
C PRO A 150 2.48 -1.08 24.90
N GLN A 151 1.57 -0.10 24.94
CA GLN A 151 0.43 0.00 24.01
C GLN A 151 0.91 0.25 22.58
N ILE A 152 1.84 1.17 22.38
CA ILE A 152 2.42 1.43 21.05
C ILE A 152 3.16 0.20 20.52
N ILE A 153 3.96 -0.49 21.36
CA ILE A 153 4.64 -1.73 20.96
C ILE A 153 3.63 -2.81 20.57
N GLN A 154 2.53 -2.92 21.31
CA GLN A 154 1.45 -3.84 21.02
C GLN A 154 0.74 -3.51 19.69
N GLY A 155 0.38 -2.25 19.44
CA GLY A 155 -0.20 -1.83 18.16
C GLY A 155 0.73 -2.08 16.97
N ILE A 156 2.05 -1.87 17.13
CA ILE A 156 3.04 -2.24 16.11
C ILE A 156 3.11 -3.77 15.93
N GLN A 157 2.99 -4.54 17.01
CA GLN A 157 2.99 -6.00 16.95
C GLN A 157 1.76 -6.54 16.21
N GLU A 158 0.59 -5.97 16.46
CA GLU A 158 -0.65 -6.30 15.74
C GLU A 158 -0.52 -6.01 14.25
N PHE A 159 0.05 -4.86 13.88
CA PHE A 159 0.35 -4.56 12.48
C PHE A 159 1.33 -5.56 11.85
N ILE A 160 2.35 -6.00 12.60
CA ILE A 160 3.29 -7.05 12.14
C ILE A 160 2.56 -8.38 11.90
N ASP A 161 1.63 -8.76 12.77
CA ASP A 161 0.87 -10.00 12.64
C ASP A 161 -0.18 -9.93 11.51
N GLU A 162 -0.76 -8.75 11.27
CA GLU A 162 -1.54 -8.46 10.07
C GLU A 162 -0.71 -8.67 8.79
N LEU A 163 0.52 -8.14 8.75
CA LEU A 163 1.43 -8.33 7.61
C LEU A 163 1.73 -9.82 7.36
N LYS A 164 1.87 -10.64 8.40
CA LYS A 164 2.15 -12.08 8.26
C LYS A 164 0.96 -12.86 7.69
N THR A 165 -0.26 -12.48 8.05
CA THR A 165 -1.50 -13.19 7.68
C THR A 165 -2.14 -12.67 6.38
N ILE A 166 -1.55 -11.63 5.75
CA ILE A 166 -2.11 -10.94 4.59
C ILE A 166 -2.49 -11.86 3.42
N TYR A 167 -1.67 -12.87 3.11
CA TYR A 167 -1.92 -13.78 1.99
C TYR A 167 -3.10 -14.70 2.28
N GLU A 168 -3.25 -15.14 3.52
CA GLU A 168 -4.35 -16.01 3.95
C GLU A 168 -5.67 -15.25 3.90
N ASN A 169 -5.71 -14.05 4.47
CA ASN A 169 -6.90 -13.18 4.51
C ASN A 169 -7.39 -12.80 3.11
N ILE A 170 -6.48 -12.49 2.19
CA ILE A 170 -6.83 -12.20 0.79
C ILE A 170 -7.29 -13.49 0.09
N SER A 171 -6.58 -14.61 0.29
CA SER A 171 -6.92 -15.88 -0.37
C SER A 171 -8.28 -16.45 0.04
N ALA A 172 -8.75 -16.17 1.25
CA ALA A 172 -10.04 -16.61 1.76
C ALA A 172 -11.22 -16.10 0.91
N GLN A 173 -11.07 -14.92 0.29
CA GLN A 173 -12.09 -14.29 -0.56
C GLN A 173 -12.14 -14.89 -1.98
N SER A 174 -11.23 -15.79 -2.33
CA SER A 174 -11.10 -16.32 -3.70
C SER A 174 -12.35 -17.04 -4.23
N LEU A 175 -13.13 -17.64 -3.34
CA LEU A 175 -14.36 -18.35 -3.70
C LEU A 175 -15.50 -17.40 -4.09
N ASP A 176 -15.43 -16.12 -3.77
CA ASP A 176 -16.44 -15.15 -4.18
C ASP A 176 -16.15 -14.57 -5.58
N HIS A 177 -14.93 -14.79 -6.09
CA HIS A 177 -14.44 -14.16 -7.33
C HIS A 177 -14.01 -15.13 -8.43
N ILE A 178 -13.78 -16.42 -8.13
CA ILE A 178 -13.30 -17.41 -9.11
C ILE A 178 -14.31 -18.54 -9.22
N HIS A 179 -15.01 -18.69 -10.34
CA HIS A 179 -15.98 -19.76 -10.57
C HIS A 179 -15.39 -20.92 -11.39
N SER A 180 -16.08 -22.07 -11.39
CA SER A 180 -15.65 -23.23 -12.17
C SER A 180 -15.75 -22.95 -13.67
N ASN A 181 -14.83 -23.52 -14.46
CA ASN A 181 -14.71 -23.39 -15.90
C ASN A 181 -14.44 -21.95 -16.40
N GLU A 182 -14.03 -21.04 -15.53
CA GLU A 182 -13.55 -19.72 -15.96
C GLU A 182 -12.13 -19.79 -16.52
N ILE A 183 -11.84 -18.89 -17.44
CA ILE A 183 -10.51 -18.62 -17.95
C ILE A 183 -10.03 -17.30 -17.34
N ILE A 184 -9.02 -17.39 -16.49
CA ILE A 184 -8.43 -16.24 -15.81
C ILE A 184 -7.08 -15.93 -16.43
N MET A 185 -6.85 -14.67 -16.80
CA MET A 185 -5.52 -14.23 -17.23
C MET A 185 -4.79 -13.55 -16.06
N THR A 186 -3.52 -13.85 -15.90
CA THR A 186 -2.62 -13.21 -14.92
C THR A 186 -1.26 -12.96 -15.54
N HIS A 187 -0.47 -12.09 -14.94
CA HIS A 187 0.85 -11.72 -15.41
C HIS A 187 1.85 -11.54 -14.28
N ALA A 188 3.11 -11.85 -14.61
CA ALA A 188 4.23 -11.89 -13.69
C ALA A 188 4.01 -12.84 -12.50
N SER A 189 5.03 -12.92 -11.65
CA SER A 189 4.98 -13.71 -10.42
C SER A 189 4.47 -12.85 -9.27
N SER A 190 3.29 -13.18 -8.75
CA SER A 190 2.72 -12.52 -7.57
C SER A 190 2.29 -13.56 -6.56
N LYS A 191 2.94 -13.57 -5.39
CA LYS A 191 2.58 -14.49 -4.29
C LYS A 191 1.13 -14.32 -3.84
N THR A 192 0.61 -13.10 -3.81
CA THR A 192 -0.79 -12.84 -3.45
C THR A 192 -1.73 -13.49 -4.45
N VAL A 193 -1.49 -13.32 -5.75
CA VAL A 193 -2.33 -13.91 -6.80
C VAL A 193 -2.17 -15.43 -6.83
N GLU A 194 -0.94 -15.94 -6.67
CA GLU A 194 -0.69 -17.39 -6.57
C GLU A 194 -1.46 -18.00 -5.40
N SER A 195 -1.34 -17.45 -4.19
CA SER A 195 -2.09 -17.93 -3.01
C SER A 195 -3.60 -17.85 -3.22
N PHE A 196 -4.09 -16.78 -3.86
CA PHE A 196 -5.50 -16.58 -4.18
C PHE A 196 -6.03 -17.65 -5.14
N LEU A 197 -5.33 -17.91 -6.24
CA LEU A 197 -5.67 -18.94 -7.23
C LEU A 197 -5.61 -20.34 -6.60
N ARG A 198 -4.55 -20.65 -5.84
CA ARG A 198 -4.38 -21.95 -5.15
C ARG A 198 -5.47 -22.20 -4.13
N HIS A 199 -5.96 -21.18 -3.46
CA HIS A 199 -7.06 -21.32 -2.51
C HIS A 199 -8.37 -21.69 -3.21
N ALA A 200 -8.72 -21.02 -4.31
CA ALA A 200 -9.89 -21.35 -5.11
C ALA A 200 -9.82 -22.77 -5.70
N ALA A 201 -8.63 -23.18 -6.15
CA ALA A 201 -8.39 -24.49 -6.78
C ALA A 201 -8.72 -25.70 -5.88
N LYS A 202 -8.74 -25.50 -4.55
CA LYS A 202 -9.15 -26.54 -3.60
C LYS A 202 -10.61 -26.97 -3.78
N LYS A 203 -11.46 -26.09 -4.29
CA LYS A 203 -12.92 -26.33 -4.44
C LYS A 203 -13.43 -26.20 -5.87
N ARG A 204 -12.70 -25.52 -6.76
CA ARG A 204 -13.15 -25.19 -8.12
C ARG A 204 -12.09 -25.54 -9.14
N LYS A 205 -12.53 -25.96 -10.33
CA LYS A 205 -11.67 -26.25 -11.48
C LYS A 205 -11.83 -25.14 -12.50
N PHE A 206 -10.73 -24.52 -12.90
CA PHE A 206 -10.69 -23.38 -13.81
C PHE A 206 -9.32 -23.35 -14.49
N THR A 207 -9.19 -22.53 -15.53
CA THR A 207 -7.97 -22.40 -16.34
C THR A 207 -7.32 -21.04 -16.09
N VAL A 208 -5.99 -21.03 -16.02
CA VAL A 208 -5.18 -19.82 -15.88
C VAL A 208 -4.31 -19.64 -17.11
N ILE A 209 -4.48 -18.52 -17.81
CA ILE A 209 -3.56 -18.04 -18.83
C ILE A 209 -2.54 -17.14 -18.14
N LEU A 210 -1.28 -17.57 -18.11
CA LEU A 210 -0.18 -16.84 -17.51
C LEU A 210 0.64 -16.18 -18.61
N ALA A 211 0.53 -14.86 -18.74
CA ALA A 211 1.45 -14.09 -19.56
C ALA A 211 2.80 -14.00 -18.82
N GLU A 212 3.86 -14.51 -19.45
CA GLU A 212 5.21 -14.39 -18.90
C GLU A 212 5.61 -12.91 -18.82
N ALA A 213 6.53 -12.56 -17.92
CA ALA A 213 6.93 -11.18 -17.68
C ALA A 213 8.38 -10.99 -18.13
N MET A 214 8.57 -11.05 -19.44
CA MET A 214 9.89 -10.90 -20.05
C MET A 214 10.26 -9.41 -20.09
N PRO A 215 11.51 -9.02 -19.81
CA PRO A 215 12.68 -9.85 -19.48
C PRO A 215 12.91 -10.02 -17.95
N ASN A 216 12.12 -9.33 -17.12
CA ASN A 216 12.49 -9.11 -15.72
C ASN A 216 12.15 -10.27 -14.79
N ASP A 217 10.94 -10.81 -14.90
CA ASP A 217 10.37 -11.77 -13.95
C ASP A 217 10.07 -13.13 -14.64
N LEU A 218 10.85 -13.51 -15.67
CA LEU A 218 10.65 -14.75 -16.43
C LEU A 218 10.70 -16.02 -15.55
N GLU A 219 11.85 -16.28 -14.89
CA GLU A 219 12.02 -17.50 -14.08
C GLU A 219 11.02 -17.58 -12.91
N PRO A 220 10.76 -16.51 -12.12
CA PRO A 220 9.74 -16.53 -11.08
C PRO A 220 8.34 -16.80 -11.62
N THR A 221 8.02 -16.33 -12.84
CA THR A 221 6.72 -16.53 -13.46
C THR A 221 6.54 -17.98 -13.91
N HIS A 222 7.56 -18.59 -14.53
CA HIS A 222 7.52 -20.01 -14.88
C HIS A 222 7.50 -20.92 -13.64
N SER A 223 8.17 -20.51 -12.55
CA SER A 223 8.09 -21.18 -11.25
C SER A 223 6.67 -21.14 -10.65
N MET A 224 6.00 -19.99 -10.75
CA MET A 224 4.59 -19.85 -10.37
C MET A 224 3.69 -20.74 -11.23
N ALA A 225 3.92 -20.82 -12.55
CA ALA A 225 3.18 -21.71 -13.45
C ALA A 225 3.26 -23.18 -13.00
N THR A 226 4.47 -23.63 -12.67
CA THR A 226 4.73 -24.99 -12.17
C THR A 226 4.01 -25.22 -10.83
N THR A 227 4.01 -24.22 -9.96
CA THR A 227 3.36 -24.31 -8.63
C THR A 227 1.84 -24.35 -8.74
N LEU A 228 1.24 -23.57 -9.64
CA LEU A 228 -0.19 -23.60 -9.94
C LEU A 228 -0.60 -24.93 -10.58
N SER A 229 0.20 -25.45 -11.52
CA SER A 229 -0.04 -26.76 -12.14
C SER A 229 -0.01 -27.89 -11.10
N LYS A 230 0.96 -27.88 -10.18
CA LYS A 230 1.02 -28.83 -9.06
C LYS A 230 -0.19 -28.72 -8.11
N ALA A 231 -0.84 -27.57 -8.05
CA ALA A 231 -2.08 -27.37 -7.30
C ALA A 231 -3.34 -27.85 -8.04
N GLY A 232 -3.20 -28.42 -9.24
CA GLY A 232 -4.30 -29.00 -10.02
C GLY A 232 -5.12 -27.97 -10.80
N ILE A 233 -4.50 -26.84 -11.15
CA ILE A 233 -5.03 -25.80 -12.04
C ILE A 233 -4.49 -26.03 -13.44
N ASP A 234 -5.33 -25.88 -14.47
CA ASP A 234 -4.90 -25.94 -15.86
C ASP A 234 -4.20 -24.62 -16.22
N VAL A 235 -2.88 -24.65 -16.41
CA VAL A 235 -2.07 -23.45 -16.66
C VAL A 235 -1.58 -23.43 -18.11
N ILE A 236 -1.82 -22.33 -18.79
CA ILE A 236 -1.35 -22.05 -20.16
C ILE A 236 -0.39 -20.88 -20.07
N VAL A 237 0.88 -21.07 -20.40
CA VAL A 237 1.87 -19.99 -20.45
C VAL A 237 1.91 -19.39 -21.84
N ILE A 238 1.89 -18.05 -21.93
CA ILE A 238 1.95 -17.32 -23.20
C ILE A 238 2.99 -16.20 -23.14
N PRO A 239 3.58 -15.81 -24.28
CA PRO A 239 4.35 -14.57 -24.37
C PRO A 239 3.43 -13.34 -24.26
N GLU A 240 3.98 -12.21 -23.84
CA GLU A 240 3.21 -10.95 -23.68
C GLU A 240 2.60 -10.46 -25.00
N SER A 241 3.25 -10.75 -26.13
CA SER A 241 2.74 -10.44 -27.47
C SER A 241 1.43 -11.16 -27.81
N ALA A 242 1.15 -12.31 -27.18
CA ALA A 242 -0.06 -13.08 -27.40
C ALA A 242 -1.24 -12.65 -26.52
N VAL A 243 -1.03 -11.71 -25.58
CA VAL A 243 -2.07 -11.24 -24.64
C VAL A 243 -3.33 -10.79 -25.38
N PHE A 244 -3.18 -9.90 -26.37
CA PHE A 244 -4.32 -9.33 -27.09
C PHE A 244 -5.09 -10.39 -27.89
N ALA A 245 -4.37 -11.34 -28.52
CA ALA A 245 -4.99 -12.43 -29.28
C ALA A 245 -5.79 -13.38 -28.36
N MET A 246 -5.27 -13.66 -27.17
CA MET A 246 -5.92 -14.55 -26.21
C MET A 246 -7.02 -13.87 -25.39
N MET A 247 -7.02 -12.53 -25.33
CA MET A 247 -7.92 -11.74 -24.49
C MET A 247 -9.40 -12.05 -24.76
N SER A 248 -9.79 -12.28 -26.02
CA SER A 248 -11.17 -12.65 -26.40
C SER A 248 -11.76 -13.89 -25.72
N ARG A 249 -10.92 -14.76 -25.14
CA ARG A 249 -11.33 -15.99 -24.43
C ARG A 249 -11.31 -15.85 -22.91
N VAL A 250 -10.78 -14.75 -22.40
CA VAL A 250 -10.57 -14.54 -20.96
C VAL A 250 -11.85 -13.99 -20.34
N ASN A 251 -12.23 -14.51 -19.18
CA ASN A 251 -13.37 -14.00 -18.41
C ASN A 251 -12.96 -12.86 -17.48
N LYS A 252 -11.78 -12.97 -16.85
CA LYS A 252 -11.29 -12.03 -15.83
C LYS A 252 -9.78 -11.92 -15.87
N VAL A 253 -9.25 -10.73 -15.62
CA VAL A 253 -7.81 -10.50 -15.42
C VAL A 253 -7.54 -10.31 -13.94
N LEU A 254 -6.61 -11.09 -13.37
CA LEU A 254 -6.09 -10.89 -12.02
C LEU A 254 -4.68 -10.32 -12.10
N LEU A 255 -4.44 -9.17 -11.47
CA LEU A 255 -3.13 -8.54 -11.40
C LEU A 255 -2.60 -8.48 -9.97
N GLY A 256 -1.31 -8.75 -9.82
CA GLY A 256 -0.55 -8.31 -8.66
C GLY A 256 -0.05 -6.87 -8.87
N THR A 257 0.35 -6.23 -7.79
CA THR A 257 0.96 -4.90 -7.83
C THR A 257 2.14 -4.81 -6.87
N HIS A 258 3.09 -3.96 -7.21
CA HIS A 258 4.15 -3.54 -6.31
C HIS A 258 3.62 -2.53 -5.28
N SER A 259 2.87 -1.52 -5.72
CA SER A 259 2.25 -0.50 -4.87
C SER A 259 1.03 0.15 -5.54
N VAL A 260 0.07 0.60 -4.74
CA VAL A 260 -1.11 1.35 -5.19
C VAL A 260 -0.98 2.78 -4.73
N LEU A 261 -1.09 3.75 -5.65
CA LEU A 261 -0.92 5.17 -5.35
C LEU A 261 -2.23 5.81 -4.87
N ALA A 262 -2.15 7.06 -4.40
CA ALA A 262 -3.30 7.76 -3.80
C ALA A 262 -4.49 7.93 -4.75
N ASN A 263 -4.23 8.06 -6.06
CA ASN A 263 -5.27 8.15 -7.08
C ASN A 263 -5.84 6.78 -7.49
N GLY A 264 -5.36 5.69 -6.87
CA GLY A 264 -5.69 4.30 -7.20
C GLY A 264 -4.81 3.67 -8.28
N GLY A 265 -3.94 4.42 -8.96
CA GLY A 265 -3.07 3.85 -9.98
C GLY A 265 -2.14 2.77 -9.41
N LEU A 266 -1.85 1.75 -10.21
CA LEU A 266 -0.96 0.66 -9.81
C LEU A 266 0.46 0.92 -10.33
N LEU A 267 1.45 0.69 -9.49
CA LEU A 267 2.80 0.37 -9.91
C LEU A 267 2.92 -1.15 -9.94
N ALA A 268 3.05 -1.74 -11.13
CA ALA A 268 3.09 -3.19 -11.32
C ALA A 268 4.33 -3.59 -12.13
N SER A 269 4.55 -4.90 -12.32
CA SER A 269 5.63 -5.39 -13.19
C SER A 269 5.44 -4.87 -14.61
N SER A 270 6.57 -4.66 -15.31
CA SER A 270 6.57 -4.27 -16.72
C SER A 270 5.65 -5.14 -17.56
N GLY A 271 4.78 -4.52 -18.36
CA GLY A 271 3.81 -5.21 -19.22
C GLY A 271 2.39 -5.24 -18.65
N ALA A 272 2.21 -4.99 -17.35
CA ALA A 272 0.89 -4.99 -16.72
C ALA A 272 -0.09 -3.97 -17.34
N ARG A 273 0.39 -2.80 -17.79
CA ARG A 273 -0.47 -1.80 -18.44
C ARG A 273 -1.00 -2.29 -19.78
N MET A 274 -0.17 -3.00 -20.55
CA MET A 274 -0.58 -3.58 -21.85
C MET A 274 -1.72 -4.58 -21.67
N ILE A 275 -1.64 -5.41 -20.62
CA ILE A 275 -2.68 -6.38 -20.30
C ILE A 275 -3.96 -5.68 -19.84
N ALA A 276 -3.85 -4.68 -18.97
CA ALA A 276 -5.00 -3.92 -18.49
C ALA A 276 -5.70 -3.13 -19.62
N ALA A 277 -4.93 -2.54 -20.54
CA ALA A 277 -5.46 -1.86 -21.72
C ALA A 277 -6.15 -2.84 -22.70
N ALA A 278 -5.54 -4.00 -22.93
CA ALA A 278 -6.16 -5.06 -23.74
C ALA A 278 -7.47 -5.56 -23.10
N ALA A 279 -7.48 -5.76 -21.78
CA ALA A 279 -8.68 -6.15 -21.04
C ALA A 279 -9.80 -5.12 -21.17
N GLN A 280 -9.48 -3.83 -21.01
CA GLN A 280 -10.44 -2.74 -21.19
C GLN A 280 -11.05 -2.75 -22.60
N ARG A 281 -10.22 -2.97 -23.64
CA ARG A 281 -10.69 -3.03 -25.03
C ARG A 281 -11.67 -4.18 -25.28
N HIS A 282 -11.51 -5.29 -24.56
CA HIS A 282 -12.38 -6.46 -24.62
C HIS A 282 -13.50 -6.46 -23.57
N ALA A 283 -13.67 -5.36 -22.81
CA ALA A 283 -14.63 -5.24 -21.73
C ALA A 283 -14.50 -6.33 -20.65
N ILE A 284 -13.26 -6.77 -20.39
CA ILE A 284 -12.94 -7.77 -19.37
C ILE A 284 -12.56 -7.06 -18.07
N PRO A 285 -13.15 -7.44 -16.93
CA PRO A 285 -12.81 -6.86 -15.65
C PRO A 285 -11.39 -7.24 -15.21
N VAL A 286 -10.61 -6.23 -14.86
CA VAL A 286 -9.31 -6.27 -14.22
C VAL A 286 -9.49 -6.12 -12.71
N VAL A 287 -9.04 -7.13 -11.98
CA VAL A 287 -9.09 -7.18 -10.51
C VAL A 287 -7.66 -7.20 -9.98
N CYS A 288 -7.34 -6.28 -9.08
CA CYS A 288 -6.04 -6.20 -8.44
C CYS A 288 -6.07 -6.86 -7.06
N CYS A 289 -5.23 -7.87 -6.83
CA CYS A 289 -5.06 -8.48 -5.51
C CYS A 289 -3.85 -7.85 -4.81
N THR A 290 -4.09 -7.10 -3.74
CA THR A 290 -3.06 -6.30 -3.05
C THR A 290 -3.27 -6.26 -1.54
N GLY A 291 -2.19 -6.11 -0.77
CA GLY A 291 -2.28 -5.89 0.67
C GLY A 291 -2.35 -4.39 0.98
N LEU A 292 -3.00 -4.00 2.07
CA LEU A 292 -3.13 -2.59 2.43
C LEU A 292 -1.79 -1.88 2.67
N TYR A 293 -0.77 -2.59 3.13
CA TYR A 293 0.58 -2.04 3.30
C TYR A 293 1.22 -1.54 1.98
N LYS A 294 0.70 -1.95 0.83
CA LYS A 294 1.13 -1.48 -0.50
C LYS A 294 0.39 -0.21 -0.95
N LEU A 295 -0.69 0.16 -0.26
CA LEU A 295 -1.43 1.39 -0.54
C LEU A 295 -0.62 2.58 -0.02
N SER A 296 -0.29 3.52 -0.90
CA SER A 296 0.54 4.68 -0.61
C SER A 296 -0.25 5.97 -0.75
N PRO A 297 -0.12 6.92 0.20
CA PRO A 297 -0.72 8.25 0.08
C PRO A 297 -0.01 9.15 -0.94
N MET A 298 1.04 8.67 -1.61
CA MET A 298 1.75 9.44 -2.63
C MET A 298 0.92 9.56 -3.91
N TYR A 299 0.83 10.78 -4.44
CA TYR A 299 0.18 11.07 -5.71
C TYR A 299 1.19 11.02 -6.87
N PRO A 300 0.85 10.40 -8.03
CA PRO A 300 1.73 10.36 -9.19
C PRO A 300 1.71 11.68 -9.97
N HIS A 301 2.38 12.71 -9.44
CA HIS A 301 2.55 13.97 -10.19
C HIS A 301 3.42 13.77 -11.44
N ASP A 302 4.47 12.98 -11.29
CA ASP A 302 5.34 12.53 -12.37
C ASP A 302 5.45 11.00 -12.31
N VAL A 303 4.88 10.32 -13.31
CA VAL A 303 4.88 8.86 -13.38
C VAL A 303 6.28 8.33 -13.63
N GLU A 304 7.12 9.06 -14.37
CA GLU A 304 8.48 8.63 -14.70
C GLU A 304 9.36 8.53 -13.46
N SER A 305 9.11 9.37 -12.46
CA SER A 305 9.81 9.31 -11.17
C SER A 305 9.68 7.94 -10.47
N PHE A 306 8.54 7.25 -10.67
CA PHE A 306 8.29 5.92 -10.11
C PHE A 306 8.82 4.79 -10.98
N MET A 307 9.04 5.04 -12.27
CA MET A 307 9.59 4.05 -13.17
C MET A 307 11.05 3.76 -12.79
N GLU A 308 11.36 2.48 -12.67
CA GLU A 308 12.70 1.99 -12.40
C GLU A 308 13.21 1.30 -13.65
N LEU A 309 14.45 1.59 -14.05
CA LEU A 309 15.14 0.83 -15.09
C LEU A 309 16.01 -0.25 -14.45
N ALA A 310 15.88 -1.48 -14.95
CA ALA A 310 16.73 -2.61 -14.61
C ALA A 310 17.93 -2.69 -15.58
N SER A 311 18.82 -3.66 -15.34
CA SER A 311 19.99 -3.88 -16.21
C SER A 311 19.54 -4.17 -17.65
N PRO A 312 20.12 -3.50 -18.66
CA PRO A 312 19.88 -3.78 -20.07
C PRO A 312 20.28 -5.20 -20.50
N GLU A 313 21.19 -5.85 -19.75
CA GLU A 313 21.67 -7.21 -19.98
C GLU A 313 20.53 -8.23 -20.16
N LYS A 314 19.40 -8.03 -19.47
CA LYS A 314 18.24 -8.93 -19.59
C LYS A 314 17.50 -8.79 -20.93
N VAL A 315 17.68 -7.67 -21.63
CA VAL A 315 17.09 -7.41 -22.95
C VAL A 315 18.07 -7.79 -24.05
N LEU A 316 19.31 -7.31 -23.92
CA LEU A 316 20.39 -7.57 -24.87
C LEU A 316 21.63 -8.01 -24.10
N GLY A 317 22.08 -9.25 -24.33
CA GLY A 317 23.24 -9.83 -23.66
C GLY A 317 24.54 -9.12 -24.05
N PHE A 318 25.51 -9.11 -23.14
CA PHE A 318 26.79 -8.40 -23.33
C PHE A 318 27.63 -8.96 -24.48
N GLU A 319 27.38 -10.21 -24.87
CA GLU A 319 28.01 -10.87 -26.01
C GLU A 319 27.73 -10.18 -27.36
N GLU A 320 26.65 -9.39 -27.47
CA GLU A 320 26.25 -8.66 -28.67
C GLU A 320 26.97 -7.30 -28.80
N GLY A 321 28.28 -7.26 -28.51
CA GLY A 321 29.07 -6.04 -28.33
C GLY A 321 28.97 -5.03 -29.49
N GLU A 322 28.97 -5.51 -30.74
CA GLU A 322 28.83 -4.62 -31.91
C GLU A 322 27.47 -3.92 -31.99
N LEU A 323 26.42 -4.54 -31.44
CA LEU A 323 25.07 -4.00 -31.44
C LEU A 323 24.89 -3.02 -30.28
N ILE A 324 25.41 -3.35 -29.10
CA ILE A 324 25.36 -2.51 -27.89
C ILE A 324 25.95 -1.13 -28.16
N ASP A 325 27.04 -1.04 -28.93
CA ASP A 325 27.68 0.24 -29.28
C ASP A 325 26.84 1.10 -30.25
N LYS A 326 25.85 0.50 -30.93
CA LYS A 326 25.05 1.14 -31.98
C LYS A 326 23.61 1.46 -31.57
N VAL A 327 23.13 0.91 -30.45
CA VAL A 327 21.73 1.06 -30.03
C VAL A 327 21.62 1.40 -28.55
N GLU A 328 20.58 2.15 -28.20
CA GLU A 328 20.21 2.37 -26.80
C GLU A 328 19.29 1.23 -26.33
N VAL A 329 19.69 0.52 -25.27
CA VAL A 329 18.91 -0.58 -24.70
C VAL A 329 18.33 -0.14 -23.37
N ILE A 330 16.99 -0.09 -23.29
CA ILE A 330 16.25 0.32 -22.10
C ILE A 330 15.45 -0.88 -21.58
N ASN A 331 15.52 -1.12 -20.26
CA ASN A 331 14.77 -2.17 -19.58
C ASN A 331 13.92 -1.59 -18.43
N PRO A 332 12.66 -1.22 -18.68
CA PRO A 332 11.74 -0.83 -17.61
C PRO A 332 11.42 -2.01 -16.69
N TYR A 333 11.52 -1.82 -15.38
CA TYR A 333 11.19 -2.83 -14.38
C TYR A 333 9.74 -2.72 -13.91
N TYR A 334 9.27 -1.49 -13.69
CA TYR A 334 7.89 -1.19 -13.30
C TYR A 334 7.13 -0.48 -14.41
N ASP A 335 5.83 -0.70 -14.40
CA ASP A 335 4.87 -0.08 -15.30
C ASP A 335 3.70 0.51 -14.49
N TYR A 336 3.14 1.60 -14.99
CA TYR A 336 2.07 2.33 -14.34
C TYR A 336 0.73 2.03 -15.00
N VAL A 337 -0.17 1.39 -14.25
CA VAL A 337 -1.54 1.11 -14.68
C VAL A 337 -2.43 2.21 -14.14
N SER A 338 -3.09 2.95 -15.03
CA SER A 338 -4.04 4.00 -14.66
C SER A 338 -5.23 3.41 -13.89
N PRO A 339 -5.78 4.15 -12.90
CA PRO A 339 -6.87 3.64 -12.05
C PRO A 339 -8.14 3.29 -12.82
N GLU A 340 -8.38 3.95 -13.96
CA GLU A 340 -9.53 3.68 -14.86
C GLU A 340 -9.52 2.28 -15.47
N LEU A 341 -8.34 1.64 -15.52
CA LEU A 341 -8.18 0.30 -16.07
C LEU A 341 -8.49 -0.80 -15.05
N VAL A 342 -8.68 -0.46 -13.77
CA VAL A 342 -8.89 -1.41 -12.68
C VAL A 342 -10.31 -1.29 -12.17
N GLN A 343 -11.05 -2.39 -12.08
CA GLN A 343 -12.45 -2.38 -11.65
C GLN A 343 -12.62 -2.72 -10.17
N LEU A 344 -11.73 -3.53 -9.60
CA LEU A 344 -11.85 -3.99 -8.22
C LEU A 344 -10.47 -4.20 -7.57
N TYR A 345 -10.35 -3.80 -6.31
CA TYR A 345 -9.19 -4.07 -5.45
C TYR A 345 -9.59 -5.07 -4.38
N ILE A 346 -8.99 -6.25 -4.40
CA ILE A 346 -9.14 -7.25 -3.34
C ILE A 346 -8.02 -7.03 -2.34
N THR A 347 -8.40 -6.60 -1.14
CA THR A 347 -7.49 -6.32 -0.02
C THR A 347 -7.74 -7.27 1.14
N ASN A 348 -6.91 -7.19 2.18
CA ASN A 348 -7.13 -7.95 3.41
C ASN A 348 -8.37 -7.49 4.21
N LEU A 349 -9.02 -6.37 3.86
CA LEU A 349 -10.30 -5.93 4.43
C LEU A 349 -11.52 -6.26 3.56
N GLY A 350 -11.30 -6.78 2.34
CA GLY A 350 -12.38 -7.06 1.40
C GLY A 350 -12.12 -6.50 -0.01
N GLY A 351 -13.14 -6.65 -0.86
CA GLY A 351 -13.20 -6.04 -2.18
C GLY A 351 -13.65 -4.58 -2.12
N HIS A 352 -12.89 -3.68 -2.76
CA HIS A 352 -13.19 -2.25 -2.81
C HIS A 352 -13.15 -1.72 -4.25
N PRO A 353 -14.10 -0.84 -4.63
CA PRO A 353 -14.01 -0.13 -5.89
C PRO A 353 -12.88 0.91 -5.85
N PRO A 354 -12.34 1.33 -7.01
CA PRO A 354 -11.28 2.36 -7.08
C PRO A 354 -11.66 3.66 -6.35
N SER A 355 -12.95 4.04 -6.43
CA SER A 355 -13.48 5.24 -5.77
C SER A 355 -13.45 5.19 -4.25
N TYR A 356 -13.29 4.03 -3.62
CA TYR A 356 -13.22 3.91 -2.16
C TYR A 356 -11.77 3.97 -1.63
N LEU A 357 -10.76 3.92 -2.51
CA LEU A 357 -9.36 3.87 -2.08
C LEU A 357 -8.92 5.12 -1.30
N TYR A 358 -9.44 6.31 -1.63
CA TYR A 358 -9.12 7.53 -0.88
C TYR A 358 -9.54 7.41 0.60
N ARG A 359 -10.67 6.73 0.85
CA ARG A 359 -11.19 6.50 2.20
C ARG A 359 -10.27 5.55 2.95
N LEU A 360 -9.83 4.46 2.32
CA LEU A 360 -8.85 3.55 2.90
C LEU A 360 -7.52 4.25 3.21
N VAL A 361 -7.01 5.09 2.31
CA VAL A 361 -5.81 5.90 2.59
C VAL A 361 -6.03 6.78 3.82
N GLY A 362 -7.18 7.48 3.89
CA GLY A 362 -7.54 8.35 5.01
C GLY A 362 -7.84 7.62 6.32
N ASP A 363 -8.21 6.34 6.28
CA ASP A 363 -8.45 5.48 7.44
C ASP A 363 -7.16 4.77 7.91
N HIS A 364 -6.11 4.71 7.07
CA HIS A 364 -4.85 4.04 7.41
C HIS A 364 -3.63 4.96 7.60
N TYR A 365 -3.66 6.19 7.08
CA TYR A 365 -2.54 7.15 7.16
C TYR A 365 -3.02 8.54 7.59
N ASP A 366 -2.14 9.30 8.22
CA ASP A 366 -2.39 10.72 8.53
C ASP A 366 -1.93 11.60 7.36
N ALA A 367 -2.73 12.60 7.00
CA ALA A 367 -2.43 13.53 5.90
C ALA A 367 -1.10 14.28 6.10
N VAL A 368 -0.71 14.54 7.37
CA VAL A 368 0.54 15.22 7.74
C VAL A 368 1.81 14.43 7.43
N ASP A 369 1.70 13.12 7.16
CA ASP A 369 2.85 12.25 6.88
C ASP A 369 2.93 11.82 5.41
N THR A 370 2.13 12.45 4.54
CA THR A 370 2.18 12.17 3.09
C THR A 370 3.60 12.35 2.55
N VAL A 371 4.27 13.40 3.00
CA VAL A 371 5.70 13.64 2.78
C VAL A 371 6.44 13.26 4.07
N LEU A 372 7.42 12.35 3.95
CA LEU A 372 8.29 11.93 5.05
C LEU A 372 9.58 12.72 5.06
#